data_AF-A0A850KE27-F1
#
_entry.id   AF-A0A850KE27-F1
#
_cell.length_a   1.000
_cell.length_b   1.000
_cell.length_c   1.000
_cell.angle_alpha   90.00
_cell.angle_beta   90.00
_cell.angle_gamma   90.00
#
_symmetry.space_group_name_H-M   'P 1'
#
loop_
_entity.id
_entity.type
_entity.pdbx_description
1 polymer ?
#
loop_
_entity_poly.entity_id
_entity_poly.type
_entity_poly.pdbx_seq_one_letter_code
_entity_poly.pdbx_strand_id
1 'polypeptide(L)'
;MRRSILSTSALLISASVLMGCSNLPNALDHGGNPFTQPFNYEKAQALQTNETTFKGALVKEYQMLATKEGDVWSDWFDSDFFARKAMKVAASDNGLPPEDPAQWRFSKEELKQFEPSRTDLVSTLSETVEKLPVLSAKAQARFDCWVEEQEEGWQNDEIAKCKGDFDTAMAELKQAHIEKTVDMAKLYTVFFDFDSAEITPIGQQVLQALVEDWGGKAVGLALTGHADRAGSASYNQKLSLRRAEAVKRFVANLGIGADKLKTAGAGEGSPAVTTADGVREAKNRRVVISVEE
;
A
#
# COMPACT_ATOMS: atom_id res chain seq x y z
N MET A 1 71.24 9.06 -32.23
CA MET A 1 70.58 7.77 -32.53
C MET A 1 69.44 7.57 -31.53
N ARG A 2 68.20 7.36 -32.05
CA ARG A 2 66.96 6.84 -31.42
C ARG A 2 66.51 7.49 -30.08
N ARG A 3 65.56 8.45 -30.06
CA ARG A 3 64.07 8.33 -30.17
C ARG A 3 63.45 7.21 -29.31
N SER A 4 62.76 7.59 -28.23
CA SER A 4 61.39 7.15 -27.91
C SER A 4 60.88 7.91 -26.67
N ILE A 5 60.03 8.93 -26.89
CA ILE A 5 59.16 9.52 -25.87
C ILE A 5 57.76 8.97 -26.21
N LEU A 6 57.19 8.21 -25.27
CA LEU A 6 55.88 7.59 -25.43
C LEU A 6 54.77 8.64 -25.48
N SER A 7 53.91 8.43 -26.47
CA SER A 7 52.78 9.24 -26.86
C SER A 7 51.73 9.33 -25.76
N THR A 8 51.25 10.56 -25.55
CA THR A 8 49.98 10.92 -24.95
C THR A 8 48.83 10.17 -25.63
N SER A 9 47.91 9.63 -24.82
CA SER A 9 46.56 9.24 -25.26
C SER A 9 45.57 9.98 -24.38
N ALA A 10 45.08 11.10 -24.91
CA ALA A 10 43.91 11.80 -24.39
C ALA A 10 42.68 11.09 -24.93
N LEU A 11 41.87 10.50 -24.04
CA LEU A 11 40.56 9.99 -24.40
C LEU A 11 39.60 11.18 -24.51
N LEU A 12 39.21 11.48 -25.76
CA LEU A 12 38.21 12.48 -26.10
C LEU A 12 36.85 12.03 -25.56
N ILE A 13 36.30 12.80 -24.61
CA ILE A 13 34.88 12.75 -24.27
C ILE A 13 34.14 13.44 -25.43
N SER A 14 33.53 12.64 -26.31
CA SER A 14 32.64 13.15 -27.35
C SER A 14 31.35 13.62 -26.69
N ALA A 15 31.21 14.94 -26.55
CA ALA A 15 29.94 15.60 -26.27
C ALA A 15 29.09 15.56 -27.55
N SER A 16 28.11 14.66 -27.61
CA SER A 16 27.09 14.67 -28.65
C SER A 16 26.01 15.67 -28.31
N VAL A 17 26.19 16.90 -28.78
CA VAL A 17 25.09 17.85 -29.00
C VAL A 17 24.40 17.40 -30.29
N LEU A 18 23.17 16.88 -30.19
CA LEU A 18 22.26 16.80 -31.32
C LEU A 18 21.13 17.79 -31.08
N MET A 19 21.31 18.99 -31.62
CA MET A 19 20.19 19.82 -32.06
C MET A 19 19.47 19.08 -33.19
N GLY A 20 18.29 18.56 -32.89
CA GLY A 20 17.30 18.16 -33.89
C GLY A 20 16.04 18.99 -33.68
N CYS A 21 15.95 20.14 -34.35
CA CYS A 21 14.67 20.83 -34.55
C CYS A 21 14.16 20.47 -35.94
N SER A 22 13.14 19.61 -36.01
CA SER A 22 12.16 19.61 -37.10
C SER A 22 10.83 19.14 -36.52
N ASN A 23 9.98 20.13 -36.34
CA ASN A 23 8.62 20.07 -35.82
C ASN A 23 7.73 19.03 -36.54
N LEU A 24 7.15 18.15 -35.75
CA LEU A 24 5.71 17.85 -35.75
C LEU A 24 5.29 17.64 -34.28
N PRO A 25 4.79 18.67 -33.57
CA PRO A 25 4.12 18.46 -32.30
C PRO A 25 2.68 18.00 -32.57
N ASN A 26 2.20 17.04 -31.78
CA ASN A 26 0.86 16.44 -31.78
C ASN A 26 0.73 15.13 -32.58
N ALA A 27 1.39 14.07 -32.11
CA ALA A 27 0.68 12.81 -31.93
C ALA A 27 0.56 12.63 -30.41
N LEU A 28 -0.60 13.01 -29.87
CA LEU A 28 -0.94 12.64 -28.51
C LEU A 28 -0.99 11.10 -28.49
N ASP A 29 -0.20 10.48 -27.62
CA ASP A 29 -0.25 9.05 -27.30
C ASP A 29 -1.50 8.76 -26.45
N HIS A 30 -2.67 9.15 -26.97
CA HIS A 30 -3.97 8.72 -26.46
C HIS A 30 -4.38 7.55 -27.35
N GLY A 31 -4.32 6.32 -26.82
CA GLY A 31 -4.74 5.13 -27.56
C GLY A 31 -3.85 4.83 -28.77
N GLY A 32 -2.91 3.90 -28.60
CA GLY A 32 -2.05 3.44 -29.69
C GLY A 32 -2.85 3.15 -30.96
N ASN A 33 -2.56 3.87 -32.04
CA ASN A 33 -3.19 3.69 -33.34
C ASN A 33 -3.02 2.23 -33.85
N PRO A 34 -4.08 1.40 -33.95
CA PRO A 34 -3.97 0.00 -34.32
C PRO A 34 -3.63 -0.22 -35.79
N PHE A 35 -3.68 0.83 -36.62
CA PHE A 35 -3.19 0.74 -38.00
C PHE A 35 -1.65 0.67 -38.07
N THR A 36 -0.96 0.82 -36.94
CA THR A 36 0.51 0.78 -36.88
C THR A 36 1.09 -0.17 -35.83
N GLN A 37 0.25 -0.79 -35.00
CA GLN A 37 0.69 -1.67 -33.92
C GLN A 37 -0.12 -2.99 -33.93
N PRO A 38 0.52 -4.17 -33.82
CA PRO A 38 -0.21 -5.43 -33.76
C PRO A 38 -1.05 -5.50 -32.48
N PHE A 39 -2.29 -6.00 -32.61
CA PHE A 39 -3.18 -6.30 -31.48
C PHE A 39 -2.50 -7.24 -30.49
N ASN A 40 -2.62 -6.93 -29.20
CA ASN A 40 -1.96 -7.67 -28.13
C ASN A 40 -2.90 -8.50 -27.27
N TYR A 41 -4.20 -8.52 -27.59
CA TYR A 41 -5.20 -9.26 -26.83
C TYR A 41 -4.78 -10.71 -26.52
N GLU A 42 -4.53 -11.53 -27.55
CA GLU A 42 -4.14 -12.94 -27.35
C GLU A 42 -2.84 -13.08 -26.54
N LYS A 43 -1.86 -12.19 -26.77
CA LYS A 43 -0.58 -12.21 -26.05
C LYS A 43 -0.79 -11.85 -24.57
N ALA A 44 -1.62 -10.86 -24.29
CA ALA A 44 -1.96 -10.45 -22.94
C ALA A 44 -2.71 -11.58 -22.22
N GLN A 45 -3.66 -12.24 -22.89
CA GLN A 45 -4.41 -13.36 -22.32
C GLN A 45 -3.56 -14.61 -22.07
N ALA A 46 -2.47 -14.77 -22.81
CA ALA A 46 -1.51 -15.85 -22.59
C ALA A 46 -0.55 -15.63 -21.41
N LEU A 47 -0.53 -14.42 -20.81
CA LEU A 47 0.32 -14.13 -19.66
C LEU A 47 -0.12 -14.95 -18.44
N GLN A 48 0.84 -15.66 -17.84
CA GLN A 48 0.67 -16.34 -16.56
C GLN A 48 1.44 -15.60 -15.48
N THR A 49 0.77 -15.25 -14.40
CA THR A 49 1.36 -14.50 -13.29
C THR A 49 0.95 -15.11 -11.95
N ASN A 50 1.71 -14.79 -10.90
CA ASN A 50 1.29 -15.16 -9.55
C ASN A 50 0.23 -14.18 -9.05
N GLU A 51 -1.04 -14.56 -9.17
CA GLU A 51 -2.21 -13.74 -8.81
C GLU A 51 -2.30 -13.41 -7.30
N THR A 52 -1.44 -13.97 -6.44
CA THR A 52 -1.34 -13.56 -5.03
C THR A 52 -0.46 -12.34 -4.81
N THR A 53 0.36 -11.97 -5.80
CA THR A 53 1.17 -10.74 -5.78
C THR A 53 0.40 -9.59 -6.40
N PHE A 54 0.70 -8.36 -6.00
CA PHE A 54 0.02 -7.16 -6.55
C PHE A 54 0.16 -7.12 -8.08
N LYS A 55 1.38 -7.33 -8.59
CA LYS A 55 1.65 -7.35 -10.03
C LYS A 55 0.83 -8.41 -10.76
N GLY A 56 0.80 -9.63 -10.25
CA GLY A 56 0.07 -10.72 -10.89
C GLY A 56 -1.43 -10.51 -10.86
N ALA A 57 -1.98 -10.07 -9.73
CA ALA A 57 -3.38 -9.70 -9.59
C ALA A 57 -3.76 -8.55 -10.54
N LEU A 58 -2.90 -7.54 -10.67
CA LEU A 58 -3.16 -6.39 -11.55
C LEU A 58 -3.13 -6.78 -13.03
N VAL A 59 -2.22 -7.67 -13.45
CA VAL A 59 -2.27 -8.28 -14.78
C VAL A 59 -3.60 -9.00 -15.01
N LYS A 60 -4.07 -9.76 -14.01
CA LYS A 60 -5.34 -10.49 -14.11
C LYS A 60 -6.53 -9.56 -14.24
N GLU A 61 -6.57 -8.47 -13.48
CA GLU A 61 -7.63 -7.47 -13.58
C GLU A 61 -7.65 -6.80 -14.96
N TYR A 62 -6.50 -6.44 -15.53
CA TYR A 62 -6.46 -5.88 -16.89
C TYR A 62 -6.79 -6.90 -17.99
N GLN A 63 -6.45 -8.18 -17.83
CA GLN A 63 -6.94 -9.24 -18.72
C GLN A 63 -8.48 -9.31 -18.70
N MET A 64 -9.09 -9.20 -17.51
CA MET A 64 -10.56 -9.20 -17.38
C MET A 64 -11.20 -7.97 -18.02
N LEU A 65 -10.61 -6.77 -17.83
CA LEU A 65 -11.09 -5.56 -18.51
C LEU A 65 -10.94 -5.69 -20.03
N ALA A 66 -9.79 -6.13 -20.53
CA ALA A 66 -9.59 -6.36 -21.96
C ALA A 66 -10.63 -7.34 -22.56
N THR A 67 -10.99 -8.38 -21.81
CA THR A 67 -12.05 -9.34 -22.22
C THR A 67 -13.41 -8.65 -22.26
N LYS A 68 -13.71 -7.83 -21.26
CA LYS A 68 -14.99 -7.13 -21.14
C LYS A 68 -15.18 -6.14 -22.30
N GLU A 69 -14.18 -5.31 -22.58
CA GLU A 69 -14.20 -4.38 -23.70
C GLU A 69 -14.42 -5.11 -25.03
N GLY A 70 -13.60 -6.12 -25.34
CA GLY A 70 -13.62 -6.79 -26.64
C GLY A 70 -14.80 -7.75 -26.83
N ASP A 71 -15.06 -8.63 -25.86
CA ASP A 71 -16.01 -9.73 -26.03
C ASP A 71 -17.43 -9.37 -25.60
N VAL A 72 -17.60 -8.43 -24.67
CA VAL A 72 -18.92 -8.01 -24.17
C VAL A 72 -19.39 -6.74 -24.87
N TRP A 73 -18.50 -5.76 -25.01
CA TRP A 73 -18.85 -4.45 -25.54
C TRP A 73 -18.43 -4.23 -27.00
N SER A 74 -17.68 -5.18 -27.57
CA SER A 74 -17.17 -5.11 -28.93
C SER A 74 -16.29 -3.87 -29.19
N ASP A 75 -15.71 -3.31 -28.12
CA ASP A 75 -14.69 -2.28 -28.21
C ASP A 75 -13.29 -2.92 -28.22
N TRP A 76 -12.78 -3.10 -29.43
CA TRP A 76 -11.47 -3.69 -29.62
C TRP A 76 -10.33 -2.70 -29.32
N PHE A 77 -10.58 -1.38 -29.33
CA PHE A 77 -9.54 -0.39 -29.03
C PHE A 77 -9.25 -0.37 -27.54
N ASP A 78 -10.29 -0.34 -26.70
CA ASP A 78 -10.13 -0.36 -25.25
C ASP A 78 -9.73 -1.74 -24.74
N SER A 79 -10.16 -2.79 -25.44
CA SER A 79 -9.62 -4.13 -25.25
C SER A 79 -8.09 -4.17 -25.43
N ASP A 80 -7.57 -3.58 -26.50
CA ASP A 80 -6.12 -3.55 -26.75
C ASP A 80 -5.39 -2.59 -25.79
N PHE A 81 -6.04 -1.51 -25.33
CA PHE A 81 -5.51 -0.63 -24.28
C PHE A 81 -5.22 -1.42 -23.00
N PHE A 82 -6.22 -2.12 -22.44
CA PHE A 82 -6.03 -2.93 -21.24
C PHE A 82 -5.10 -4.12 -21.48
N ALA A 83 -5.12 -4.74 -22.66
CA ALA A 83 -4.18 -5.80 -23.03
C ALA A 83 -2.71 -5.32 -22.99
N ARG A 84 -2.42 -4.15 -23.57
CA ARG A 84 -1.07 -3.55 -23.51
C ARG A 84 -0.70 -3.19 -22.09
N LYS A 85 -1.65 -2.70 -21.29
CA LYS A 85 -1.42 -2.37 -19.88
C LYS A 85 -1.05 -3.60 -19.06
N ALA A 86 -1.76 -4.72 -19.26
CA ALA A 86 -1.42 -6.02 -18.66
C ALA A 86 0.02 -6.43 -19.01
N MET A 87 0.43 -6.30 -20.27
CA MET A 87 1.80 -6.61 -20.70
C MET A 87 2.85 -5.67 -20.06
N LYS A 88 2.56 -4.36 -19.99
CA LYS A 88 3.45 -3.38 -19.35
C LYS A 88 3.61 -3.66 -17.86
N VAL A 89 2.53 -4.00 -17.15
CA VAL A 89 2.61 -4.43 -15.74
C VAL A 89 3.47 -5.69 -15.63
N ALA A 90 3.22 -6.72 -16.43
CA ALA A 90 3.99 -7.97 -16.37
C ALA A 90 5.50 -7.74 -16.54
N ALA A 91 5.88 -6.85 -17.47
CA ALA A 91 7.26 -6.48 -17.76
C ALA A 91 7.89 -5.49 -16.76
N SER A 92 7.09 -4.86 -15.91
CA SER A 92 7.59 -3.90 -14.91
C SER A 92 8.17 -4.58 -13.66
N ASP A 93 9.07 -3.87 -12.99
CA ASP A 93 9.62 -4.28 -11.69
C ASP A 93 8.61 -4.04 -10.56
N ASN A 94 7.99 -2.86 -10.52
CA ASN A 94 7.16 -2.38 -9.40
C ASN A 94 5.66 -2.25 -9.73
N GLY A 95 5.21 -2.72 -10.89
CA GLY A 95 3.86 -2.43 -11.39
C GLY A 95 3.79 -1.10 -12.15
N LEU A 96 2.57 -0.63 -12.38
CA LEU A 96 2.28 0.69 -12.95
C LEU A 96 1.44 1.49 -11.95
N PRO A 97 1.58 2.83 -11.89
CA PRO A 97 0.66 3.65 -11.12
C PRO A 97 -0.76 3.59 -11.72
N PRO A 98 -1.80 3.98 -10.95
CA PRO A 98 -3.13 4.25 -11.49
C PRO A 98 -3.06 5.29 -12.61
N GLU A 99 -3.99 5.22 -13.55
CA GLU A 99 -4.11 6.16 -14.67
C GLU A 99 -4.05 7.61 -14.17
N ASP A 100 -3.43 8.48 -14.95
CA ASP A 100 -3.43 9.91 -14.69
C ASP A 100 -4.47 10.56 -15.63
N PRO A 101 -5.65 10.97 -15.14
CA PRO A 101 -6.67 11.61 -15.96
C PRO A 101 -6.17 12.83 -16.74
N ALA A 102 -5.10 13.49 -16.29
CA ALA A 102 -4.49 14.60 -17.04
C ALA A 102 -3.86 14.16 -18.38
N GLN A 103 -3.65 12.86 -18.58
CA GLN A 103 -3.21 12.26 -19.84
C GLN A 103 -4.39 11.79 -20.72
N TRP A 104 -5.63 12.09 -20.34
CA TRP A 104 -6.85 11.72 -21.06
C TRP A 104 -7.59 12.97 -21.57
N ARG A 105 -8.55 12.78 -22.48
CA ARG A 105 -9.23 13.89 -23.18
C ARG A 105 -10.38 14.50 -22.37
N PHE A 106 -10.07 14.96 -21.16
CA PHE A 106 -11.04 15.59 -20.26
C PHE A 106 -11.03 17.12 -20.28
N SER A 107 -12.19 17.70 -20.04
CA SER A 107 -12.31 19.10 -19.64
C SER A 107 -11.73 19.32 -18.24
N LYS A 108 -11.39 20.57 -17.92
CA LYS A 108 -10.92 20.94 -16.57
C LYS A 108 -11.95 20.64 -15.48
N GLU A 109 -13.23 20.61 -15.81
CA GLU A 109 -14.29 20.32 -14.86
C GLU A 109 -14.37 18.82 -14.57
N GLU A 110 -14.20 17.97 -15.59
CA GLU A 110 -14.10 16.52 -15.45
C GLU A 110 -12.83 16.08 -14.72
N LEU A 111 -11.72 16.81 -14.84
CA LEU A 111 -10.51 16.48 -14.06
C LEU A 111 -10.73 16.62 -12.55
N LYS A 112 -11.58 17.56 -12.10
CA LYS A 112 -11.84 17.82 -10.67
C LYS A 112 -12.52 16.65 -9.97
N GLN A 113 -13.31 15.83 -10.68
CA GLN A 113 -13.97 14.68 -10.06
C GLN A 113 -13.00 13.52 -9.77
N PHE A 114 -11.88 13.42 -10.48
CA PHE A 114 -10.92 12.33 -10.30
C PHE A 114 -9.84 12.64 -9.26
N GLU A 115 -9.45 13.90 -9.09
CA GLU A 115 -8.31 14.28 -8.26
C GLU A 115 -8.40 13.77 -6.80
N PRO A 116 -9.54 13.91 -6.09
CA PRO A 116 -9.66 13.37 -4.73
C PRO A 116 -9.57 11.84 -4.70
N SER A 117 -10.24 11.18 -5.64
CA SER A 117 -10.28 9.71 -5.74
C SER A 117 -8.91 9.11 -6.05
N ARG A 118 -8.17 9.73 -6.98
CA ARG A 118 -6.83 9.29 -7.36
C ARG A 118 -5.84 9.52 -6.22
N THR A 119 -5.92 10.66 -5.54
CA THR A 119 -5.06 10.97 -4.38
C THR A 119 -5.28 9.95 -3.27
N ASP A 120 -6.54 9.67 -2.95
CA ASP A 120 -6.94 8.67 -1.95
C ASP A 120 -6.46 7.26 -2.32
N LEU A 121 -6.64 6.86 -3.58
CA LEU A 121 -6.14 5.59 -4.10
C LEU A 121 -4.62 5.49 -3.98
N VAL A 122 -3.87 6.47 -4.46
CA VAL A 122 -2.39 6.45 -4.43
C VAL A 122 -1.88 6.40 -3.00
N SER A 123 -2.46 7.17 -2.08
CA SER A 123 -2.11 7.13 -0.66
C SER A 123 -2.38 5.73 -0.08
N THR A 124 -3.56 5.17 -0.33
CA THR A 124 -3.95 3.85 0.17
C THR A 124 -3.03 2.76 -0.36
N LEU A 125 -2.73 2.75 -1.67
CA LEU A 125 -1.85 1.77 -2.31
C LEU A 125 -0.44 1.77 -1.71
N SER A 126 0.06 2.94 -1.29
CA SER A 126 1.39 3.05 -0.67
C SER A 126 1.52 2.24 0.63
N GLU A 127 0.40 1.97 1.30
CA GLU A 127 0.33 1.23 2.56
C GLU A 127 -0.17 -0.21 2.37
N THR A 128 -0.89 -0.50 1.29
CA THR A 128 -1.64 -1.75 1.14
C THR A 128 -1.06 -2.72 0.11
N VAL A 129 -0.23 -2.30 -0.84
CA VAL A 129 0.25 -3.16 -1.93
C VAL A 129 0.96 -4.43 -1.43
N GLU A 130 1.76 -4.33 -0.37
CA GLU A 130 2.45 -5.48 0.22
C GLU A 130 1.53 -6.35 1.08
N LYS A 131 0.60 -5.74 1.81
CA LYS A 131 -0.23 -6.41 2.84
C LYS A 131 -1.51 -7.02 2.26
N LEU A 132 -2.07 -6.37 1.26
CA LEU A 132 -3.36 -6.66 0.63
C LEU A 132 -3.21 -6.55 -0.90
N PRO A 133 -2.29 -7.32 -1.52
CA PRO A 133 -1.94 -7.17 -2.93
C PRO A 133 -3.12 -7.31 -3.89
N VAL A 134 -4.00 -8.29 -3.64
CA VAL A 134 -5.14 -8.58 -4.54
C VAL A 134 -6.19 -7.46 -4.49
N LEU A 135 -6.56 -6.99 -3.28
CA LEU A 135 -7.52 -5.89 -3.12
C LEU A 135 -6.95 -4.58 -3.65
N SER A 136 -5.66 -4.34 -3.47
CA SER A 136 -4.95 -3.17 -4.02
C SER A 136 -4.99 -3.16 -5.54
N ALA A 137 -4.72 -4.31 -6.18
CA ALA A 137 -4.79 -4.44 -7.63
C ALA A 137 -6.21 -4.20 -8.17
N LYS A 138 -7.24 -4.76 -7.51
CA LYS A 138 -8.65 -4.56 -7.88
C LYS A 138 -9.04 -3.08 -7.79
N ALA A 139 -8.70 -2.40 -6.71
CA ALA A 139 -9.01 -0.97 -6.53
C ALA A 139 -8.37 -0.11 -7.63
N GLN A 140 -7.10 -0.36 -7.96
CA GLN A 140 -6.44 0.34 -9.06
C GLN A 140 -7.12 0.06 -10.40
N ALA A 141 -7.36 -1.20 -10.74
CA ALA A 141 -7.97 -1.54 -12.03
C ALA A 141 -9.38 -0.95 -12.20
N ARG A 142 -10.17 -0.85 -11.12
CA ARG A 142 -11.50 -0.21 -11.18
C ARG A 142 -11.43 1.31 -11.30
N PHE A 143 -10.41 1.96 -10.72
CA PHE A 143 -10.16 3.36 -11.00
C PHE A 143 -9.85 3.58 -12.48
N ASP A 144 -9.00 2.72 -13.04
CA ASP A 144 -8.57 2.83 -14.43
C ASP A 144 -9.72 2.55 -15.42
N CYS A 145 -10.62 1.60 -15.09
CA CYS A 145 -11.92 1.39 -15.74
C CYS A 145 -12.74 2.69 -15.76
N TRP A 146 -12.88 3.37 -14.62
CA TRP A 146 -13.67 4.60 -14.55
C TRP A 146 -13.04 5.75 -15.36
N VAL A 147 -11.72 5.88 -15.35
CA VAL A 147 -11.03 6.88 -16.18
C VAL A 147 -11.27 6.62 -17.66
N GLU A 148 -11.17 5.38 -18.10
CA GLU A 148 -11.33 5.01 -19.51
C GLU A 148 -12.78 5.25 -19.99
N GLU A 149 -13.78 4.66 -19.34
CA GLU A 149 -15.20 4.83 -19.69
C GLU A 149 -15.67 6.30 -19.71
N GLN A 150 -15.15 7.10 -18.78
CA GLN A 150 -15.51 8.50 -18.69
C GLN A 150 -15.03 9.29 -19.91
N GLU A 151 -13.91 8.86 -20.53
CA GLU A 151 -13.38 9.47 -21.76
C GLU A 151 -14.25 9.16 -22.97
N GLU A 152 -14.89 7.99 -23.00
CA GLU A 152 -15.89 7.69 -24.02
C GLU A 152 -17.02 8.73 -23.95
N GLY A 153 -17.67 8.89 -22.79
CA GLY A 153 -18.67 9.93 -22.56
C GLY A 153 -20.06 9.68 -23.18
N TRP A 154 -20.36 8.46 -23.63
CA TRP A 154 -21.68 8.10 -24.23
C TRP A 154 -22.43 7.03 -23.43
N GLN A 155 -21.71 6.17 -22.68
CA GLN A 155 -22.23 5.03 -21.94
C GLN A 155 -22.38 5.34 -20.44
N ASN A 156 -23.39 6.15 -20.09
CA ASN A 156 -23.56 6.65 -18.72
C ASN A 156 -23.73 5.53 -17.66
N ASP A 157 -24.31 4.39 -18.04
CA ASP A 157 -24.52 3.27 -17.12
C ASP A 157 -23.20 2.53 -16.84
N GLU A 158 -22.32 2.43 -17.83
CA GLU A 158 -20.99 1.83 -17.77
C GLU A 158 -20.01 2.70 -16.98
N ILE A 159 -20.02 4.02 -17.21
CA ILE A 159 -19.29 5.00 -16.39
C ILE A 159 -19.72 4.88 -14.93
N ALA A 160 -21.03 4.87 -14.67
CA ALA A 160 -21.57 4.72 -13.31
C ALA A 160 -21.18 3.37 -12.70
N LYS A 161 -21.10 2.31 -13.49
CA LYS A 161 -20.68 0.97 -13.06
C LYS A 161 -19.21 0.92 -12.69
N CYS A 162 -18.28 1.35 -13.55
CA CYS A 162 -16.85 1.35 -13.20
C CYS A 162 -16.59 2.26 -11.99
N LYS A 163 -17.26 3.41 -11.90
CA LYS A 163 -17.18 4.27 -10.71
C LYS A 163 -17.69 3.55 -9.45
N GLY A 164 -18.86 2.91 -9.51
CA GLY A 164 -19.43 2.18 -8.39
C GLY A 164 -18.57 1.00 -7.96
N ASP A 165 -17.97 0.28 -8.92
CA ASP A 165 -17.03 -0.80 -8.66
C ASP A 165 -15.73 -0.29 -8.02
N PHE A 166 -15.25 0.89 -8.43
CA PHE A 166 -14.12 1.57 -7.79
C PHE A 166 -14.43 1.96 -6.35
N ASP A 167 -15.56 2.62 -6.11
CA ASP A 167 -15.98 3.03 -4.77
C ASP A 167 -16.11 1.80 -3.84
N THR A 168 -16.65 0.69 -4.37
CA THR A 168 -16.76 -0.59 -3.66
C THR A 168 -15.39 -1.19 -3.36
N ALA A 169 -14.49 -1.25 -4.35
CA ALA A 169 -13.15 -1.81 -4.17
C ALA A 169 -12.32 -0.99 -3.17
N MET A 170 -12.45 0.33 -3.16
CA MET A 170 -11.81 1.20 -2.17
C MET A 170 -12.35 0.96 -0.76
N ALA A 171 -13.67 0.80 -0.60
CA ALA A 171 -14.27 0.50 0.68
C ALA A 171 -13.81 -0.88 1.22
N GLU A 172 -13.80 -1.90 0.37
CA GLU A 172 -13.29 -3.24 0.71
C GLU A 172 -11.81 -3.20 1.12
N LEU A 173 -10.97 -2.51 0.34
CA LEU A 173 -9.54 -2.38 0.61
C LEU A 173 -9.27 -1.68 1.96
N LYS A 174 -9.96 -0.57 2.21
CA LYS A 174 -9.83 0.18 3.47
C LYS A 174 -10.31 -0.61 4.67
N GLN A 175 -11.44 -1.30 4.55
CA GLN A 175 -11.95 -2.14 5.63
C GLN A 175 -10.98 -3.29 5.93
N ALA A 176 -10.47 -3.97 4.90
CA ALA A 176 -9.48 -5.03 5.07
C ALA A 176 -8.17 -4.50 5.68
N HIS A 177 -7.75 -3.28 5.34
CA HIS A 177 -6.57 -2.64 5.93
C HIS A 177 -6.77 -2.34 7.42
N ILE A 178 -7.93 -1.81 7.80
CA ILE A 178 -8.30 -1.60 9.21
C ILE A 178 -8.32 -2.95 9.96
N GLU A 179 -8.92 -3.98 9.39
CA GLU A 179 -8.95 -5.31 10.01
C GLU A 179 -7.55 -5.90 10.19
N LYS A 180 -6.69 -5.77 9.17
CA LYS A 180 -5.31 -6.26 9.21
C LYS A 180 -4.47 -5.51 10.25
N THR A 181 -4.60 -4.20 10.34
CA THR A 181 -3.89 -3.38 11.33
C THR A 181 -4.37 -3.69 12.75
N VAL A 182 -5.68 -3.86 12.96
CA VAL A 182 -6.24 -4.26 14.26
C VAL A 182 -5.82 -5.67 14.65
N ASP A 183 -5.76 -6.63 13.71
CA ASP A 183 -5.29 -7.99 13.97
C ASP A 183 -3.80 -8.00 14.36
N MET A 184 -2.95 -7.25 13.65
CA MET A 184 -1.54 -7.08 14.02
C MET A 184 -1.38 -6.44 15.42
N ALA A 185 -2.21 -5.46 15.77
CA ALA A 185 -2.20 -4.89 17.12
C ALA A 185 -2.68 -5.88 18.20
N LYS A 186 -3.62 -6.79 17.87
CA LYS A 186 -4.00 -7.91 18.74
C LYS A 186 -2.88 -8.93 18.88
N LEU A 187 -2.13 -9.20 17.81
CA LEU A 187 -1.04 -10.18 17.77
C LEU A 187 0.09 -9.84 18.75
N TYR A 188 0.34 -8.55 19.05
CA TYR A 188 1.35 -8.15 20.04
C TYR A 188 0.74 -7.49 21.27
N THR A 189 -0.06 -8.26 22.00
CA THR A 189 -0.54 -7.88 23.34
C THR A 189 0.22 -8.63 24.43
N VAL A 190 0.85 -7.89 25.35
CA VAL A 190 1.53 -8.47 26.52
C VAL A 190 0.63 -8.30 27.74
N PHE A 191 0.24 -9.41 28.38
CA PHE A 191 -0.54 -9.39 29.63
C PHE A 191 0.34 -9.41 30.87
N PHE A 192 -0.16 -8.79 31.93
CA PHE A 192 0.55 -8.62 33.21
C PHE A 192 -0.25 -9.17 34.38
N ASP A 193 0.48 -9.65 35.38
CA ASP A 193 -0.09 -10.01 36.67
C ASP A 193 -0.64 -8.79 37.42
N PHE A 194 -1.44 -9.09 38.44
CA PHE A 194 -2.02 -8.06 39.29
C PHE A 194 -0.90 -7.24 39.95
N ASP A 195 -1.07 -5.92 39.92
CA ASP A 195 -0.13 -4.93 40.47
C ASP A 195 1.35 -5.06 39.99
N SER A 196 1.56 -5.68 38.83
CA SER A 196 2.90 -5.93 38.29
C SER A 196 3.15 -5.22 36.96
N ALA A 197 4.42 -4.86 36.74
CA ALA A 197 4.98 -4.44 35.46
C ALA A 197 6.08 -5.39 34.97
N GLU A 198 6.22 -6.56 35.61
CA GLU A 198 7.14 -7.60 35.20
C GLU A 198 6.59 -8.35 33.98
N ILE A 199 7.45 -8.57 32.99
CA ILE A 199 7.09 -9.27 31.76
C ILE A 199 7.17 -10.77 32.03
N THR A 200 6.01 -11.44 31.96
CA THR A 200 5.89 -12.89 32.13
C THR A 200 6.62 -13.66 31.01
N PRO A 201 6.98 -14.94 31.19
CA PRO A 201 7.60 -15.74 30.13
C PRO A 201 6.76 -15.80 28.83
N ILE A 202 5.44 -15.84 28.95
CA ILE A 202 4.53 -15.76 27.79
C ILE A 202 4.64 -14.40 27.11
N GLY A 203 4.68 -13.31 27.90
CA GLY A 203 4.93 -11.97 27.38
C GLY A 203 6.26 -11.86 26.64
N GLN A 204 7.31 -12.51 27.15
CA GLN A 204 8.63 -12.53 26.48
C GLN A 204 8.56 -13.23 25.12
N GLN A 205 7.81 -14.32 24.99
CA GLN A 205 7.61 -15.01 23.69
C GLN A 205 6.89 -14.11 22.68
N VAL A 206 5.84 -13.38 23.11
CA VAL A 206 5.15 -12.40 22.24
C VAL A 206 6.12 -11.31 21.78
N LEU A 207 6.99 -10.82 22.67
CA LEU A 207 7.97 -9.79 22.34
C LEU A 207 9.12 -10.29 21.47
N GLN A 208 9.48 -11.58 21.57
CA GLN A 208 10.45 -12.21 20.67
C GLN A 208 9.87 -12.31 19.26
N ALA A 209 8.63 -12.79 19.11
CA ALA A 209 7.93 -12.80 17.82
C ALA A 209 7.82 -11.40 17.20
N LEU A 210 7.49 -10.37 18.00
CA LEU A 210 7.50 -8.98 17.56
C LEU A 210 8.87 -8.57 16.98
N VAL A 211 9.97 -8.93 17.64
CA VAL A 211 11.32 -8.58 17.19
C VAL A 211 11.72 -9.40 15.95
N GLU A 212 11.30 -10.66 15.83
CA GLU A 212 11.52 -11.44 14.61
C GLU A 212 10.77 -10.83 13.41
N ASP A 213 9.53 -10.39 13.64
CA ASP A 213 8.69 -9.83 12.60
C ASP A 213 9.11 -8.41 12.19
N TRP A 214 9.66 -7.60 13.10
CA TRP A 214 9.88 -6.16 12.89
C TRP A 214 11.31 -5.68 13.15
N GLY A 215 12.17 -6.49 13.75
CA GLY A 215 13.57 -6.19 14.04
C GLY A 215 14.36 -5.93 12.76
N GLY A 216 14.66 -4.66 12.48
CA GLY A 216 15.39 -4.23 11.30
C GLY A 216 14.53 -3.67 10.15
N LYS A 217 13.20 -3.65 10.27
CA LYS A 217 12.29 -3.15 9.22
C LYS A 217 12.08 -1.61 9.19
N ALA A 218 12.92 -0.84 9.87
CA ALA A 218 12.85 0.64 9.97
C ALA A 218 11.49 1.26 10.42
N VAL A 219 10.54 0.45 10.93
CA VAL A 219 9.21 0.87 11.41
C VAL A 219 9.24 1.50 12.80
N GLY A 220 8.29 2.40 13.09
CA GLY A 220 8.02 2.89 14.45
C GLY A 220 7.11 1.91 15.21
N LEU A 221 7.18 1.86 16.54
CA LEU A 221 6.27 1.10 17.39
C LEU A 221 5.70 2.00 18.48
N ALA A 222 4.37 1.98 18.64
CA ALA A 222 3.66 2.58 19.75
C ALA A 222 3.28 1.51 20.78
N LEU A 223 3.70 1.72 22.02
CA LEU A 223 3.50 0.83 23.16
C LEU A 223 2.55 1.49 24.16
N THR A 224 1.29 1.07 24.16
CA THR A 224 0.26 1.63 25.04
C THR A 224 -0.06 0.67 26.18
N GLY A 225 0.26 1.08 27.40
CA GLY A 225 -0.05 0.31 28.60
C GLY A 225 -1.44 0.61 29.14
N HIS A 226 -2.09 -0.40 29.71
CA HIS A 226 -3.41 -0.35 30.33
C HIS A 226 -3.38 -1.00 31.73
N ALA A 227 -4.32 -0.59 32.59
CA ALA A 227 -4.55 -1.15 33.91
C ALA A 227 -6.03 -1.54 34.09
N ASP A 228 -6.30 -2.45 35.04
CA ASP A 228 -7.66 -2.75 35.49
C ASP A 228 -8.14 -1.71 36.52
N ARG A 229 -9.41 -1.79 36.94
CA ARG A 229 -10.07 -0.74 37.74
C ARG A 229 -9.90 -0.93 39.25
N ALA A 230 -8.99 -1.80 39.70
CA ALA A 230 -8.88 -2.21 41.11
C ALA A 230 -8.11 -1.23 42.03
N GLY A 231 -7.75 -0.03 41.53
CA GLY A 231 -6.96 0.96 42.25
C GLY A 231 -7.32 2.38 41.82
N SER A 232 -6.68 3.39 42.39
CA SER A 232 -6.97 4.78 42.00
C SER A 232 -6.54 5.05 40.56
N ALA A 233 -7.29 5.89 39.84
CA ALA A 233 -6.97 6.26 38.46
C ALA A 233 -5.53 6.79 38.30
N SER A 234 -5.04 7.60 39.25
CA SER A 234 -3.65 8.12 39.24
C SER A 234 -2.60 7.01 39.41
N TYR A 235 -2.89 6.03 40.26
CA TYR A 235 -2.02 4.86 40.41
C TYR A 235 -2.00 4.02 39.13
N ASN A 236 -3.18 3.72 38.59
CA ASN A 236 -3.37 2.96 37.37
C ASN A 236 -2.71 3.61 36.16
N GLN A 237 -2.77 4.94 36.05
CA GLN A 237 -2.03 5.70 35.05
C GLN A 237 -0.53 5.44 35.12
N LYS A 238 0.08 5.57 36.31
CA LYS A 238 1.51 5.33 36.51
C LYS A 238 1.90 3.87 36.26
N LEU A 239 1.10 2.91 36.74
CA LEU A 239 1.36 1.48 36.54
C LEU A 239 1.31 1.11 35.04
N SER A 240 0.32 1.65 34.32
CA SER A 240 0.19 1.42 32.88
C SER A 240 1.42 1.92 32.10
N LEU A 241 1.93 3.11 32.42
CA LEU A 241 3.15 3.64 31.82
C LEU A 241 4.38 2.79 32.17
N ARG A 242 4.51 2.32 33.42
CA ARG A 242 5.62 1.42 33.82
C ARG A 242 5.63 0.12 33.00
N ARG A 243 4.47 -0.43 32.67
CA ARG A 243 4.34 -1.61 31.80
C ARG A 243 4.84 -1.32 30.39
N ALA A 244 4.38 -0.22 29.77
CA ALA A 244 4.83 0.20 28.45
C ALA A 244 6.36 0.39 28.40
N GLU A 245 6.93 1.03 29.44
CA GLU A 245 8.38 1.21 29.57
C GLU A 245 9.15 -0.10 29.79
N ALA A 246 8.57 -1.07 30.51
CA ALA A 246 9.16 -2.39 30.66
C ALA A 246 9.28 -3.10 29.31
N VAL A 247 8.20 -3.07 28.52
CA VAL A 247 8.20 -3.64 27.17
C VAL A 247 9.21 -2.94 26.27
N LYS A 248 9.23 -1.59 26.28
CA LYS A 248 10.22 -0.79 25.53
C LYS A 248 11.64 -1.21 25.82
N ARG A 249 12.02 -1.33 27.11
CA ARG A 249 13.37 -1.79 27.48
C ARG A 249 13.67 -3.19 26.98
N PHE A 250 12.70 -4.10 27.07
CA PHE A 250 12.88 -5.48 26.65
C PHE A 250 13.15 -5.59 25.14
N VAL A 251 12.31 -4.97 24.30
CA VAL A 251 12.47 -5.05 22.84
C VAL A 251 13.66 -4.23 22.34
N ALA A 252 14.03 -3.15 23.05
CA ALA A 252 15.26 -2.41 22.76
C ALA A 252 16.51 -3.27 22.98
N ASN A 253 16.54 -4.05 24.07
CA ASN A 253 17.63 -4.99 24.33
C ASN A 253 17.71 -6.13 23.30
N LEU A 254 16.61 -6.42 22.60
CA LEU A 254 16.56 -7.40 21.52
C LEU A 254 16.91 -6.82 20.14
N GLY A 255 17.15 -5.51 20.03
CA GLY A 255 17.70 -4.89 18.83
C GLY A 255 16.80 -3.86 18.13
N ILE A 256 15.61 -3.57 18.64
CA ILE A 256 14.79 -2.47 18.10
C ILE A 256 15.34 -1.13 18.60
N GLY A 257 15.68 -0.20 17.69
CA GLY A 257 16.20 1.12 18.03
C GLY A 257 15.26 1.88 18.97
N ALA A 258 15.78 2.41 20.08
CA ALA A 258 14.96 3.08 21.10
C ALA A 258 14.25 4.35 20.58
N ASP A 259 14.79 4.97 19.52
CA ASP A 259 14.23 6.08 18.76
C ASP A 259 12.94 5.70 18.01
N LYS A 260 12.77 4.40 17.71
CA LYS A 260 11.57 3.86 17.06
C LYS A 260 10.45 3.51 18.05
N LEU A 261 10.69 3.60 19.36
CA LEU A 261 9.75 3.14 20.39
C LEU A 261 9.11 4.32 21.13
N LYS A 262 7.80 4.50 20.96
CA LYS A 262 6.98 5.49 21.69
C LYS A 262 6.13 4.81 22.75
N THR A 263 6.14 5.33 23.97
CA THR A 263 5.41 4.75 25.11
C THR A 263 4.30 5.69 25.57
N ALA A 264 3.15 5.11 25.91
CA ALA A 264 2.03 5.82 26.51
C ALA A 264 1.38 4.97 27.61
N GLY A 265 0.84 5.63 28.64
CA GLY A 265 -0.04 5.01 29.62
C GLY A 265 -1.47 5.47 29.38
N ALA A 266 -2.41 4.53 29.22
CA ALA A 266 -3.84 4.81 29.12
C ALA A 266 -4.57 4.67 30.47
N GLY A 267 -3.86 4.21 31.51
CA GLY A 267 -4.45 3.94 32.82
C GLY A 267 -5.61 2.95 32.70
N GLU A 268 -6.70 3.26 33.39
CA GLU A 268 -7.95 2.47 33.40
C GLU A 268 -9.04 3.01 32.45
N GLY A 269 -8.73 4.05 31.65
CA GLY A 269 -9.71 4.79 30.85
C GLY A 269 -10.14 4.09 29.55
N SER A 270 -9.37 3.11 29.09
CA SER A 270 -9.62 2.36 27.84
C SER A 270 -9.57 0.84 28.08
N PRO A 271 -10.56 0.27 28.81
CA PRO A 271 -10.59 -1.15 29.12
C PRO A 271 -10.86 -2.00 27.87
N ALA A 272 -10.25 -3.19 27.79
CA ALA A 272 -10.62 -4.20 26.80
C ALA A 272 -11.93 -4.91 27.17
N VAL A 273 -12.18 -5.05 28.48
CA VAL A 273 -13.44 -5.56 29.03
C VAL A 273 -13.97 -4.52 30.00
N THR A 274 -15.14 -3.96 29.70
CA THR A 274 -15.80 -3.00 30.58
C THR A 274 -16.11 -3.66 31.93
N THR A 275 -15.64 -3.06 33.01
CA THR A 275 -15.91 -3.50 34.38
C THR A 275 -16.33 -2.34 35.26
N ALA A 276 -16.97 -2.65 36.39
CA ALA A 276 -17.22 -1.65 37.42
C ALA A 276 -15.90 -1.18 38.08
N ASP A 277 -15.97 -0.06 38.81
CA ASP A 277 -14.86 0.42 39.62
C ASP A 277 -14.48 -0.57 40.73
N GLY A 278 -13.19 -0.68 41.05
CA GLY A 278 -12.67 -1.65 42.01
C GLY A 278 -12.55 -3.09 41.48
N VAL A 279 -13.05 -3.39 40.27
CA VAL A 279 -13.03 -4.75 39.71
C VAL A 279 -11.70 -5.05 39.04
N ARG A 280 -11.10 -6.18 39.43
CA ARG A 280 -9.92 -6.76 38.79
C ARG A 280 -10.32 -7.48 37.52
N GLU A 281 -9.56 -7.28 36.45
CA GLU A 281 -9.79 -7.92 35.16
C GLU A 281 -8.47 -8.13 34.43
N ALA A 282 -8.10 -9.38 34.21
CA ALA A 282 -6.81 -9.75 33.63
C ALA A 282 -6.61 -9.20 32.22
N LYS A 283 -7.66 -9.20 31.39
CA LYS A 283 -7.60 -8.68 30.03
C LYS A 283 -7.35 -7.17 29.97
N ASN A 284 -7.62 -6.45 31.07
CA ASN A 284 -7.35 -5.02 31.18
C ASN A 284 -5.90 -4.70 31.59
N ARG A 285 -5.17 -5.68 32.15
CA ARG A 285 -3.76 -5.54 32.52
C ARG A 285 -2.87 -5.92 31.35
N ARG A 286 -2.69 -5.01 30.40
CA ARG A 286 -1.98 -5.30 29.15
C ARG A 286 -1.14 -4.14 28.65
N VAL A 287 -0.22 -4.43 27.74
CA VAL A 287 0.35 -3.47 26.79
C VAL A 287 -0.06 -3.92 25.40
N VAL A 288 -0.64 -3.01 24.62
CA VAL A 288 -0.92 -3.20 23.19
C VAL A 288 0.20 -2.53 22.41
N ILE A 289 0.76 -3.25 21.44
CA ILE A 289 1.85 -2.77 20.60
C ILE A 289 1.30 -2.61 19.19
N SER A 290 1.33 -1.39 18.67
CA SER A 290 0.95 -1.07 17.29
C SER A 290 2.17 -0.63 16.50
N VAL A 291 2.23 -1.07 15.24
CA VAL A 291 3.25 -0.62 14.30
C VAL A 291 2.82 0.73 13.74
N GLU A 292 3.70 1.72 13.83
CA GLU A 292 3.57 3.03 13.19
C GLU A 292 4.33 2.98 11.85
N GLU A 293 3.63 3.28 10.76
CA GLU A 293 4.18 3.40 9.42
C GLU A 293 4.51 4.86 9.08
#